data_AF-A0ABD2IBL3-F1
#
_entry.id   AF-A0ABD2IBL3-F1
#
_cell.length_a   1.000
_cell.length_b   1.000
_cell.length_c   1.000
_cell.angle_alpha   90.00
_cell.angle_beta   90.00
_cell.angle_gamma   90.00
#
_symmetry.space_group_name_H-M   'P 1'
#
loop_
_entity.id
_entity.type
_entity.pdbx_description
1 polymer ?
#
loop_
_entity_poly.entity_id
_entity_poly.type
_entity_poly.pdbx_seq_one_letter_code
_entity_poly.pdbx_strand_id
1 'polypeptide(L)'
;MSISNDSTNDCFTPAAAAADQQQVIGDAFSLDDCGHKEENAEQVGDEQLRKEAKSKQNDDDDGILKSEKLEIELKVAKQMCAFTKMELEEKSLQAELKQKRLIEENIELKIKIDRMEKEKEKEQLEKNANANQCKELLERIAELEKQQKQQKEENEKKVFVFQNAQKTLSEKIKAMEKQMKKEQQNMLFLNIRQNCWDVKFCHNELEITGTDCLTVVNKQKQSKGWRTVFAEHPIPSEDHSSGIFYFEIGVEYLDGGVLIGFAAKQKPFLSVVSRAGTYAYRNNCYVYIDGSIDNSSIYGSSKNFSSEDIVGCGVNLATRQIIFTKNGRRLDVSNSLVSSFAVPLFPFISLYGFGDKIVANFGPKFLIPAN
;
A
#
# COMPACT_ATOMS: atom_id res chain seq x y z
N MET A 1 -35.12 16.52 -3.23
CA MET A 1 -36.09 15.43 -3.02
C MET A 1 -36.11 15.11 -1.54
N SER A 2 -37.25 15.33 -0.92
CA SER A 2 -37.53 15.05 0.49
C SER A 2 -38.42 13.81 0.56
N ILE A 3 -38.11 12.87 1.46
CA ILE A 3 -39.10 11.93 2.02
C ILE A 3 -38.83 11.85 3.52
N SER A 4 -39.91 11.83 4.29
CA SER A 4 -39.96 11.83 5.75
C SER A 4 -40.98 10.79 6.23
N ASN A 5 -41.12 10.71 7.55
CA ASN A 5 -42.14 10.02 8.32
C ASN A 5 -41.93 8.51 8.55
N ASP A 6 -42.58 7.86 9.52
CA ASP A 6 -42.89 8.11 10.96
C ASP A 6 -43.92 7.03 11.35
N SER A 7 -43.81 6.44 12.55
CA SER A 7 -44.86 5.63 13.23
C SER A 7 -45.37 4.34 12.50
N THR A 8 -46.06 3.35 13.08
CA THR A 8 -46.83 3.21 14.34
C THR A 8 -46.69 1.81 15.01
N ASN A 9 -47.23 1.69 16.23
CA ASN A 9 -47.70 0.48 16.97
C ASN A 9 -48.34 -0.64 16.08
N ASP A 10 -48.46 -1.92 16.49
CA ASP A 10 -49.36 -2.36 17.59
C ASP A 10 -49.20 -3.79 18.15
N CYS A 11 -49.98 -4.09 19.20
CA CYS A 11 -50.05 -5.34 19.97
C CYS A 11 -50.48 -6.60 19.18
N PHE A 12 -50.15 -7.82 19.69
CA PHE A 12 -51.13 -8.80 20.23
C PHE A 12 -50.47 -10.15 20.67
N THR A 13 -50.85 -10.62 21.88
CA THR A 13 -50.69 -12.00 22.42
C THR A 13 -51.80 -12.92 21.87
N PRO A 14 -51.74 -14.30 21.86
CA PRO A 14 -51.69 -15.13 23.10
C PRO A 14 -51.19 -16.61 23.02
N ALA A 15 -51.09 -17.26 24.22
CA ALA A 15 -51.25 -18.71 24.51
C ALA A 15 -50.32 -19.75 23.83
N ALA A 16 -50.13 -21.02 24.25
CA ALA A 16 -50.17 -21.80 25.51
C ALA A 16 -49.56 -23.22 25.17
N ALA A 17 -49.16 -24.15 26.05
CA ALA A 17 -49.12 -24.35 27.51
C ALA A 17 -47.73 -25.00 27.87
N ALA A 18 -47.41 -25.70 28.97
CA ALA A 18 -48.09 -26.18 30.20
C ALA A 18 -47.08 -26.19 31.39
N ALA A 19 -47.43 -26.38 32.67
CA ALA A 19 -47.60 -27.63 33.44
C ALA A 19 -46.52 -28.73 33.19
N ASP A 20 -45.89 -29.36 34.19
CA ASP A 20 -46.43 -29.72 35.52
C ASP A 20 -45.35 -30.01 36.61
N GLN A 21 -45.72 -29.88 37.90
CA GLN A 21 -45.24 -30.58 39.15
C GLN A 21 -43.72 -30.85 39.43
N GLN A 22 -43.20 -30.89 40.68
CA GLN A 22 -43.82 -30.96 42.03
C GLN A 22 -42.90 -30.47 43.18
N GLN A 23 -43.49 -30.22 44.36
CA GLN A 23 -42.84 -29.88 45.66
C GLN A 23 -42.36 -31.14 46.43
N VAL A 24 -41.21 -31.18 47.14
CA VAL A 24 -40.89 -30.75 48.54
C VAL A 24 -41.51 -31.62 49.67
N ILE A 25 -40.78 -31.76 50.79
CA ILE A 25 -41.12 -32.41 52.11
C ILE A 25 -40.95 -33.95 52.13
N GLY A 26 -40.35 -34.60 53.14
CA GLY A 26 -39.76 -34.10 54.39
C GLY A 26 -39.17 -35.19 55.31
N ASP A 27 -39.23 -34.94 56.62
CA ASP A 27 -38.34 -35.51 57.65
C ASP A 27 -38.55 -36.98 58.08
N ALA A 28 -37.48 -37.52 58.68
CA ALA A 28 -37.41 -38.46 59.81
C ALA A 28 -38.22 -39.77 59.79
N PHE A 29 -37.50 -40.89 59.92
CA PHE A 29 -37.66 -41.80 61.06
C PHE A 29 -36.37 -42.60 61.28
N SER A 30 -35.91 -42.67 62.53
CA SER A 30 -34.83 -43.54 62.99
C SER A 30 -35.35 -44.29 64.21
N LEU A 31 -35.33 -45.62 64.15
CA LEU A 31 -35.36 -46.56 65.29
C LEU A 31 -35.14 -47.98 64.71
N ASP A 32 -34.16 -48.67 65.30
CA ASP A 32 -33.97 -50.13 65.38
C ASP A 32 -33.76 -50.93 64.05
N ASP A 33 -33.09 -52.10 64.04
CA ASP A 33 -32.71 -52.98 65.14
C ASP A 33 -31.45 -53.85 64.86
N CYS A 34 -30.96 -54.50 65.92
CA CYS A 34 -30.22 -55.77 65.97
C CYS A 34 -28.82 -55.86 65.35
N GLY A 35 -27.81 -55.61 66.20
CA GLY A 35 -26.53 -56.29 66.12
C GLY A 35 -26.59 -57.71 66.72
N HIS A 36 -25.68 -58.58 66.28
CA HIS A 36 -25.57 -59.97 66.75
C HIS A 36 -25.33 -60.12 68.27
N LYS A 37 -25.93 -61.17 68.85
CA LYS A 37 -25.28 -62.10 69.80
C LYS A 37 -26.14 -63.35 70.05
N GLU A 38 -25.73 -64.47 69.47
CA GLU A 38 -26.11 -65.81 69.96
C GLU A 38 -24.93 -66.38 70.76
N GLU A 39 -25.20 -66.87 71.98
CA GLU A 39 -24.29 -67.70 72.77
C GLU A 39 -25.05 -68.95 73.25
N ASN A 40 -24.33 -70.07 73.38
CA ASN A 40 -24.89 -71.41 73.62
C ASN A 40 -25.31 -71.68 75.07
N ALA A 41 -26.39 -72.45 75.25
CA ALA A 41 -26.59 -73.53 76.25
C ALA A 41 -28.03 -74.09 76.03
N GLU A 42 -28.28 -75.33 75.60
CA GLU A 42 -28.01 -76.65 76.21
C GLU A 42 -28.80 -76.94 77.53
N GLN A 43 -29.37 -78.17 77.58
CA GLN A 43 -29.82 -78.96 78.75
C GLN A 43 -31.28 -78.98 79.27
N VAL A 44 -31.79 -80.23 79.40
CA VAL A 44 -32.78 -80.79 80.36
C VAL A 44 -34.25 -80.32 80.23
N GLY A 45 -35.29 -81.16 80.35
CA GLY A 45 -35.47 -82.62 80.52
C GLY A 45 -36.98 -82.92 80.34
N ASP A 46 -37.44 -84.00 79.71
CA ASP A 46 -37.56 -85.38 80.21
C ASP A 46 -38.09 -85.56 81.66
N GLU A 47 -39.26 -84.98 81.97
CA GLU A 47 -40.06 -85.44 83.12
C GLU A 47 -41.57 -85.13 82.99
N GLN A 48 -42.41 -86.12 82.68
CA GLN A 48 -43.62 -86.47 83.47
C GLN A 48 -44.44 -87.63 82.88
N LEU A 49 -44.19 -88.83 83.43
CA LEU A 49 -45.08 -89.98 83.37
C LEU A 49 -46.16 -89.91 84.46
N ARG A 50 -47.32 -90.53 84.18
CA ARG A 50 -48.25 -91.18 85.14
C ARG A 50 -48.89 -90.32 86.25
N LYS A 51 -50.21 -90.13 86.11
CA LYS A 51 -51.29 -90.24 87.12
C LYS A 51 -52.61 -90.05 86.36
N GLU A 52 -53.69 -90.81 86.53
CA GLU A 52 -54.06 -91.84 87.52
C GLU A 52 -54.83 -93.00 86.87
N ALA A 53 -54.70 -94.20 87.45
CA ALA A 53 -55.64 -95.30 87.25
C ALA A 53 -55.80 -96.06 88.56
N LYS A 54 -57.05 -96.25 89.02
CA LYS A 54 -57.51 -97.41 89.84
C LYS A 54 -59.00 -97.35 90.17
N SER A 55 -59.56 -98.52 90.50
CA SER A 55 -60.97 -98.83 90.85
C SER A 55 -61.94 -98.87 89.65
N LYS A 56 -62.57 -99.99 89.26
CA LYS A 56 -62.59 -101.41 89.71
C LYS A 56 -62.81 -102.27 88.44
N GLN A 57 -62.06 -103.34 88.21
CA GLN A 57 -62.42 -104.72 88.59
C GLN A 57 -63.74 -105.21 87.96
N ASN A 58 -63.66 -105.89 86.80
CA ASN A 58 -64.19 -107.25 86.55
C ASN A 58 -64.17 -107.64 85.05
N ASP A 59 -64.16 -108.96 84.83
CA ASP A 59 -64.51 -109.72 83.62
C ASP A 59 -63.52 -109.68 82.43
N ASP A 60 -62.61 -110.66 82.46
CA ASP A 60 -61.68 -111.03 81.40
C ASP A 60 -62.38 -111.83 80.29
N ASP A 61 -62.29 -111.35 79.04
CA ASP A 61 -62.19 -112.14 77.78
C ASP A 61 -62.16 -111.22 76.54
N ASP A 62 -62.66 -109.98 76.65
CA ASP A 62 -62.64 -108.94 75.59
C ASP A 62 -61.27 -108.22 75.46
N GLY A 63 -60.25 -108.66 76.22
CA GLY A 63 -58.94 -108.01 76.29
C GLY A 63 -58.01 -108.32 75.11
N ILE A 64 -58.12 -109.51 74.50
CA ILE A 64 -57.14 -110.00 73.52
C ILE A 64 -57.31 -109.29 72.16
N LEU A 65 -58.55 -109.14 71.66
CA LEU A 65 -58.79 -108.37 70.43
C LEU A 65 -58.48 -106.87 70.58
N LYS A 66 -58.68 -106.31 71.78
CA LYS A 66 -58.30 -104.91 72.07
C LYS A 66 -56.78 -104.71 72.06
N SER A 67 -56.02 -105.70 72.53
CA SER A 67 -54.54 -105.68 72.54
C SER A 67 -53.96 -105.58 71.13
N GLU A 68 -54.37 -106.47 70.22
CA GLU A 68 -53.87 -106.46 68.84
C GLU A 68 -54.28 -105.19 68.08
N LYS A 69 -55.50 -104.70 68.31
CA LYS A 69 -55.98 -103.44 67.73
C LYS A 69 -55.17 -102.24 68.21
N LEU A 70 -54.88 -102.15 69.51
CA LEU A 70 -54.01 -101.12 70.08
C LEU A 70 -52.58 -101.19 69.55
N GLU A 71 -52.04 -102.39 69.29
CA GLU A 71 -50.70 -102.54 68.72
C GLU A 71 -50.65 -102.12 67.23
N ILE A 72 -51.71 -102.39 66.47
CA ILE A 72 -51.87 -101.91 65.09
C ILE A 72 -52.03 -100.38 65.08
N GLU A 73 -52.90 -99.81 65.93
CA GLU A 73 -53.07 -98.36 66.07
C GLU A 73 -51.74 -97.68 66.52
N LEU A 74 -50.95 -98.31 67.40
CA LEU A 74 -49.63 -97.83 67.78
C LEU A 74 -48.60 -97.92 66.64
N LYS A 75 -48.63 -98.97 65.82
CA LYS A 75 -47.80 -99.09 64.61
C LYS A 75 -48.16 -98.03 63.57
N VAL A 76 -49.45 -97.80 63.33
CA VAL A 76 -49.96 -96.74 62.44
C VAL A 76 -49.59 -95.36 62.98
N ALA A 77 -49.76 -95.09 64.28
CA ALA A 77 -49.36 -93.82 64.89
C ALA A 77 -47.84 -93.58 64.81
N LYS A 78 -47.01 -94.61 65.01
CA LYS A 78 -45.56 -94.53 64.80
C LYS A 78 -45.18 -94.27 63.34
N GLN A 79 -45.86 -94.92 62.38
CA GLN A 79 -45.67 -94.67 60.95
C GLN A 79 -46.11 -93.26 60.54
N MET A 80 -47.25 -92.77 61.03
CA MET A 80 -47.70 -91.39 60.83
C MET A 80 -46.72 -90.38 61.43
N CYS A 81 -46.21 -90.63 62.64
CA CYS A 81 -45.23 -89.75 63.29
C CYS A 81 -43.86 -89.76 62.56
N ALA A 82 -43.43 -90.90 62.03
CA ALA A 82 -42.26 -90.97 61.15
C ALA A 82 -42.50 -90.22 59.82
N PHE A 83 -43.69 -90.34 59.24
CA PHE A 83 -44.07 -89.64 58.01
C PHE A 83 -44.11 -88.12 58.20
N THR A 84 -44.79 -87.61 59.24
CA THR A 84 -44.81 -86.17 59.52
C THR A 84 -43.43 -85.62 59.89
N LYS A 85 -42.58 -86.42 60.54
CA LYS A 85 -41.17 -86.05 60.76
C LYS A 85 -40.40 -85.92 59.43
N MET A 86 -40.55 -86.87 58.50
CA MET A 86 -39.93 -86.78 57.17
C MET A 86 -40.47 -85.59 56.36
N GLU A 87 -41.77 -85.30 56.41
CA GLU A 87 -42.33 -84.09 55.77
C GLU A 87 -41.77 -82.79 56.38
N LEU A 88 -41.47 -82.77 57.68
CA LEU A 88 -40.88 -81.63 58.36
C LEU A 88 -39.40 -81.45 57.97
N GLU A 89 -38.65 -82.55 57.89
CA GLU A 89 -37.26 -82.58 57.42
C GLU A 89 -37.17 -82.17 55.94
N GLU A 90 -38.09 -82.63 55.07
CA GLU A 90 -38.15 -82.22 53.67
C GLU A 90 -38.43 -80.71 53.54
N LYS A 91 -39.41 -80.17 54.28
CA LYS A 91 -39.71 -78.73 54.30
C LYS A 91 -38.53 -77.90 54.82
N SER A 92 -37.81 -78.40 55.82
CA SER A 92 -36.59 -77.78 56.34
C SER A 92 -35.48 -77.75 55.29
N LEU A 93 -35.22 -78.88 54.62
CA LEU A 93 -34.22 -78.99 53.57
C LEU A 93 -34.56 -78.10 52.36
N GLN A 94 -35.84 -78.01 51.97
CA GLN A 94 -36.31 -77.12 50.92
C GLN A 94 -36.11 -75.64 51.29
N ALA A 95 -36.32 -75.26 52.56
CA ALA A 95 -36.07 -73.90 53.03
C ALA A 95 -34.57 -73.55 52.99
N GLU A 96 -33.69 -74.46 53.42
CA GLU A 96 -32.24 -74.27 53.37
C GLU A 96 -31.71 -74.18 51.92
N LEU A 97 -32.24 -75.01 51.01
CA LEU A 97 -31.95 -74.95 49.57
C LEU A 97 -32.41 -73.63 48.92
N LYS A 98 -33.51 -73.05 49.41
CA LYS A 98 -33.99 -71.72 48.97
C LYS A 98 -33.11 -70.61 49.52
N GLN A 99 -32.66 -70.72 50.77
CA GLN A 99 -31.73 -69.76 51.39
C GLN A 99 -30.36 -69.77 50.68
N LYS A 100 -29.81 -70.95 50.33
CA LYS A 100 -28.56 -71.06 49.58
C LYS A 100 -28.65 -70.40 48.20
N ARG A 101 -29.74 -70.62 47.46
CA ARG A 101 -30.00 -69.92 46.18
C ARG A 101 -30.05 -68.40 46.34
N LEU A 102 -30.75 -67.89 47.36
CA LEU A 102 -30.78 -66.45 47.65
C LEU A 102 -29.39 -65.88 48.01
N ILE A 103 -28.52 -66.66 48.67
CA ILE A 103 -27.15 -66.26 48.95
C ILE A 103 -26.32 -66.21 47.65
N GLU A 104 -26.44 -67.20 46.78
CA GLU A 104 -25.77 -67.23 45.47
C GLU A 104 -26.20 -66.05 44.57
N GLU A 105 -27.51 -65.79 44.47
CA GLU A 105 -28.06 -64.64 43.75
C GLU A 105 -27.54 -63.30 44.31
N ASN A 106 -27.48 -63.17 45.64
CA ASN A 106 -26.93 -61.96 46.28
C ASN A 106 -25.43 -61.78 46.04
N ILE A 107 -24.64 -62.87 46.01
CA ILE A 107 -23.21 -62.82 45.66
C ILE A 107 -23.02 -62.39 44.20
N GLU A 108 -23.83 -62.92 43.27
CA GLU A 108 -23.77 -62.53 41.86
C GLU A 108 -24.18 -61.06 41.66
N LEU A 109 -25.23 -60.60 42.35
CA LEU A 109 -25.61 -59.18 42.38
C LEU A 109 -24.49 -58.29 42.94
N LYS A 110 -23.83 -58.70 44.02
CA LYS A 110 -22.68 -57.98 44.59
C LYS A 110 -21.54 -57.82 43.58
N ILE A 111 -21.13 -58.93 42.94
CA ILE A 111 -20.10 -58.93 41.88
C ILE A 111 -20.48 -58.04 40.69
N LYS A 112 -21.78 -57.92 40.39
CA LYS A 112 -22.30 -57.07 39.32
C LYS A 112 -22.27 -55.58 39.70
N ILE A 113 -22.61 -55.25 40.95
CA ILE A 113 -22.49 -53.89 41.51
C ILE A 113 -21.02 -53.44 41.49
N ASP A 114 -20.11 -54.24 42.07
CA ASP A 114 -18.67 -53.94 42.11
C ASP A 114 -18.07 -53.71 40.70
N ARG A 115 -18.60 -54.40 39.67
CA ARG A 115 -18.23 -54.18 38.26
C ARG A 115 -18.73 -52.85 37.73
N MET A 116 -20.02 -52.53 37.94
CA MET A 116 -20.61 -51.26 37.50
C MET A 116 -19.97 -50.05 38.19
N GLU A 117 -19.57 -50.17 39.45
CA GLU A 117 -18.84 -49.12 40.17
C GLU A 117 -17.46 -48.87 39.56
N LYS A 118 -16.68 -49.91 39.29
CA LYS A 118 -15.37 -49.80 38.60
C LYS A 118 -15.49 -49.24 37.18
N GLU A 119 -16.53 -49.59 36.44
CA GLU A 119 -16.79 -49.02 35.12
C GLU A 119 -17.13 -47.52 35.20
N LYS A 120 -17.96 -47.10 36.17
CA LYS A 120 -18.25 -45.68 36.44
C LYS A 120 -17.01 -44.90 36.85
N GLU A 121 -16.17 -45.45 37.73
CA GLU A 121 -14.91 -44.80 38.13
C GLU A 121 -13.99 -44.59 36.93
N LYS A 122 -13.85 -45.61 36.07
CA LYS A 122 -13.04 -45.52 34.85
C LYS A 122 -13.60 -44.47 33.88
N GLU A 123 -14.91 -44.46 33.64
CA GLU A 123 -15.56 -43.48 32.76
C GLU A 123 -15.41 -42.05 33.30
N GLN A 124 -15.51 -41.86 34.62
CA GLN A 124 -15.30 -40.57 35.26
C GLN A 124 -13.83 -40.11 35.18
N LEU A 125 -12.87 -41.03 35.33
CA LEU A 125 -11.45 -40.73 35.17
C LEU A 125 -11.12 -40.28 33.73
N GLU A 126 -11.71 -40.96 32.73
CA GLU A 126 -11.56 -40.65 31.31
C GLU A 126 -12.21 -39.30 30.96
N LYS A 127 -13.41 -39.01 31.48
CA LYS A 127 -14.04 -37.68 31.37
C LYS A 127 -13.17 -36.58 31.98
N ASN A 128 -12.58 -36.81 33.16
CA ASN A 128 -11.72 -35.84 33.83
C ASN A 128 -10.41 -35.60 33.03
N ALA A 129 -9.81 -36.66 32.46
CA ALA A 129 -8.63 -36.54 31.60
C ALA A 129 -8.93 -35.73 30.32
N ASN A 130 -10.02 -36.04 29.64
CA ASN A 130 -10.47 -35.32 28.44
C ASN A 130 -10.81 -33.85 28.75
N ALA A 131 -11.42 -33.55 29.90
CA ALA A 131 -11.71 -32.19 30.34
C ALA A 131 -10.42 -31.37 30.57
N ASN A 132 -9.40 -31.96 31.20
CA ASN A 132 -8.10 -31.33 31.40
C ASN A 132 -7.39 -31.06 30.06
N GLN A 133 -7.38 -32.03 29.14
CA GLN A 133 -6.80 -31.87 27.81
C GLN A 133 -7.50 -30.77 26.98
N CYS A 134 -8.83 -30.72 27.04
CA CYS A 134 -9.60 -29.62 26.43
C CYS A 134 -9.24 -28.25 27.01
N LYS A 135 -9.00 -28.16 28.32
CA LYS A 135 -8.59 -26.91 28.97
C LYS A 135 -7.20 -26.44 28.49
N GLU A 136 -6.21 -27.33 28.45
CA GLU A 136 -4.88 -27.04 27.93
C GLU A 136 -4.91 -26.58 26.46
N LEU A 137 -5.75 -27.23 25.64
CA LEU A 137 -5.94 -26.85 24.24
C LEU A 137 -6.56 -25.44 24.10
N LEU A 138 -7.56 -25.10 24.92
CA LEU A 138 -8.18 -23.77 24.92
C LEU A 138 -7.18 -22.67 25.34
N GLU A 139 -6.36 -22.92 26.36
CA GLU A 139 -5.29 -22.00 26.77
C GLU A 139 -4.25 -21.82 25.64
N ARG A 140 -3.89 -22.90 24.95
CA ARG A 140 -2.99 -22.86 23.78
C ARG A 140 -3.56 -22.05 22.61
N ILE A 141 -4.85 -22.19 22.33
CA ILE A 141 -5.55 -21.44 21.28
C ILE A 141 -5.56 -19.95 21.61
N ALA A 142 -5.90 -19.56 22.84
CA ALA A 142 -5.90 -18.16 23.27
C ALA A 142 -4.52 -17.49 23.15
N GLU A 143 -3.43 -18.21 23.48
CA GLU A 143 -2.07 -17.68 23.29
C GLU A 143 -1.73 -17.50 21.79
N LEU A 144 -2.14 -18.43 20.93
CA LEU A 144 -1.94 -18.34 19.47
C LEU A 144 -2.73 -17.18 18.85
N GLU A 145 -3.98 -16.98 19.24
CA GLU A 145 -4.81 -15.84 18.79
C GLU A 145 -4.17 -14.49 19.17
N LYS A 146 -3.66 -14.39 20.39
CA LYS A 146 -2.93 -13.21 20.89
C LYS A 146 -1.65 -12.96 20.09
N GLN A 147 -0.87 -14.00 19.78
CA GLN A 147 0.31 -13.89 18.92
C GLN A 147 -0.04 -13.46 17.50
N GLN A 148 -1.08 -14.04 16.89
CA GLN A 148 -1.56 -13.63 15.56
C GLN A 148 -1.99 -12.17 15.53
N LYS A 149 -2.68 -11.69 16.58
CA LYS A 149 -3.09 -10.29 16.69
C LYS A 149 -1.88 -9.35 16.74
N GLN A 150 -0.88 -9.65 17.57
CA GLN A 150 0.36 -8.87 17.65
C GLN A 150 1.12 -8.86 16.31
N GLN A 151 1.26 -10.01 15.66
CA GLN A 151 1.89 -10.14 14.33
C GLN A 151 1.15 -9.30 13.27
N LYS A 152 -0.18 -9.27 13.31
CA LYS A 152 -1.01 -8.47 12.41
C LYS A 152 -0.77 -6.97 12.61
N GLU A 153 -0.81 -6.49 13.85
CA GLU A 153 -0.54 -5.08 14.18
C GLU A 153 0.89 -4.64 13.79
N GLU A 154 1.89 -5.54 13.88
CA GLU A 154 3.25 -5.25 13.43
C GLU A 154 3.36 -5.19 11.91
N ASN A 155 2.67 -6.09 11.20
CA ASN A 155 2.63 -6.10 9.74
C ASN A 155 1.90 -4.86 9.17
N GLU A 156 0.80 -4.43 9.79
CA GLU A 156 0.10 -3.18 9.43
C GLU A 156 1.02 -1.95 9.55
N LYS A 157 1.83 -1.87 10.62
CA LYS A 157 2.85 -0.81 10.79
C LYS A 157 3.91 -0.86 9.68
N LYS A 158 4.39 -2.05 9.31
CA LYS A 158 5.37 -2.22 8.21
C LYS A 158 4.80 -1.79 6.86
N VAL A 159 3.54 -2.15 6.56
CA VAL A 159 2.85 -1.72 5.33
C VAL A 159 2.73 -0.20 5.27
N PHE A 160 2.34 0.46 6.37
CA PHE A 160 2.23 1.92 6.43
C PHE A 160 3.58 2.63 6.18
N VAL A 161 4.67 2.14 6.79
CA VAL A 161 6.02 2.68 6.54
C VAL A 161 6.44 2.50 5.08
N PHE A 162 6.18 1.33 4.49
CA PHE A 162 6.50 1.05 3.10
C PHE A 162 5.72 1.94 2.11
N GLN A 163 4.42 2.12 2.33
CA GLN A 163 3.58 2.99 1.50
C GLN A 163 4.06 4.45 1.51
N ASN A 164 4.42 4.98 2.69
CA ASN A 164 4.98 6.33 2.80
C ASN A 164 6.32 6.47 2.07
N ALA A 165 7.23 5.50 2.24
CA ALA A 165 8.51 5.49 1.52
C ALA A 165 8.33 5.45 -0.01
N GLN A 166 7.38 4.63 -0.49
CA GLN A 166 7.04 4.53 -1.92
C GLN A 166 6.48 5.85 -2.47
N LYS A 167 5.62 6.55 -1.69
CA LYS A 167 5.10 7.88 -2.05
C LYS A 167 6.23 8.91 -2.16
N THR A 168 7.10 9.01 -1.17
CA THR A 168 8.25 9.93 -1.19
C THR A 168 9.21 9.64 -2.34
N LEU A 169 9.41 8.36 -2.71
CA LEU A 169 10.21 8.00 -3.87
C LEU A 169 9.57 8.47 -5.18
N SER A 170 8.25 8.30 -5.34
CA SER A 170 7.51 8.78 -6.51
C SER A 170 7.61 10.31 -6.69
N GLU A 171 7.52 11.06 -5.60
CA GLU A 171 7.65 12.52 -5.60
C GLU A 171 9.07 12.96 -6.01
N LYS A 172 10.11 12.27 -5.51
CA LYS A 172 11.50 12.50 -5.91
C LYS A 172 11.76 12.20 -7.39
N ILE A 173 11.20 11.11 -7.92
CA ILE A 173 11.31 10.78 -9.36
C ILE A 173 10.69 11.89 -10.21
N LYS A 174 9.47 12.34 -9.90
CA LYS A 174 8.80 13.45 -10.62
C LYS A 174 9.60 14.76 -10.57
N ALA A 175 10.24 15.07 -9.44
CA ALA A 175 11.11 16.23 -9.30
C ALA A 175 12.36 16.11 -10.19
N MET A 176 13.00 14.94 -10.19
CA MET A 176 14.18 14.64 -11.01
C MET A 176 13.87 14.67 -12.51
N GLU A 177 12.75 14.11 -12.96
CA GLU A 177 12.29 14.20 -14.35
C GLU A 177 12.06 15.65 -14.80
N LYS A 178 11.47 16.48 -13.93
CA LYS A 178 11.25 17.91 -14.20
C LYS A 178 12.58 18.67 -14.29
N GLN A 179 13.55 18.36 -13.44
CA GLN A 179 14.90 18.91 -13.50
C GLN A 179 15.60 18.49 -14.80
N MET A 180 15.62 17.19 -15.11
CA MET A 180 16.25 16.65 -16.32
C MET A 180 15.67 17.25 -17.60
N LYS A 181 14.34 17.46 -17.68
CA LYS A 181 13.71 18.16 -18.82
C LYS A 181 14.16 19.61 -18.94
N LYS A 182 14.32 20.33 -17.82
CA LYS A 182 14.84 21.71 -17.80
C LYS A 182 16.31 21.77 -18.23
N GLU A 183 17.12 20.81 -17.78
CA GLU A 183 18.53 20.67 -18.19
C GLU A 183 18.65 20.33 -19.68
N GLN A 184 17.82 19.43 -20.21
CA GLN A 184 17.76 19.13 -21.64
C GLN A 184 17.35 20.36 -22.47
N GLN A 185 16.37 21.15 -22.02
CA GLN A 185 15.99 22.41 -22.68
C GLN A 185 17.12 23.45 -22.64
N ASN A 186 17.80 23.60 -21.50
CA ASN A 186 18.95 24.50 -21.38
C ASN A 186 20.11 24.06 -22.28
N MET A 187 20.39 22.75 -22.36
CA MET A 187 21.40 22.20 -23.27
C MET A 187 21.02 22.40 -24.73
N LEU A 188 19.74 22.25 -25.10
CA LEU A 188 19.28 22.54 -26.46
C LEU A 188 19.46 24.02 -26.83
N PHE A 189 19.21 24.94 -25.88
CA PHE A 189 19.46 26.38 -26.06
C PHE A 189 20.95 26.70 -26.20
N LEU A 190 21.82 26.05 -25.42
CA LEU A 190 23.28 26.18 -25.51
C LEU A 190 23.88 25.56 -26.79
N ASN A 191 23.20 24.58 -27.39
CA ASN A 191 23.68 23.86 -28.58
C ASN A 191 23.11 24.44 -29.90
N ILE A 192 22.42 25.58 -29.84
CA ILE A 192 22.27 26.45 -31.01
C ILE A 192 23.67 26.96 -31.33
N ARG A 193 24.25 26.45 -32.43
CA ARG A 193 25.51 26.96 -32.98
C ARG A 193 25.39 28.47 -33.11
N GLN A 194 26.27 29.21 -32.43
CA GLN A 194 26.30 30.67 -32.54
C GLN A 194 26.40 31.04 -34.02
N ASN A 195 25.64 32.06 -34.43
CA ASN A 195 25.57 32.46 -35.83
C ASN A 195 26.98 32.82 -36.33
N CYS A 196 27.24 32.64 -37.61
CA CYS A 196 28.53 32.95 -38.23
C CYS A 196 28.32 33.46 -39.66
N TRP A 197 29.37 33.91 -40.33
CA TRP A 197 29.25 34.39 -41.71
C TRP A 197 29.02 33.24 -42.71
N ASP A 198 28.02 33.41 -43.57
CA ASP A 198 27.67 32.41 -44.57
C ASP A 198 28.60 32.52 -45.79
N VAL A 199 29.47 31.53 -45.93
CA VAL A 199 30.40 31.39 -47.07
C VAL A 199 29.68 31.40 -48.42
N LYS A 200 28.43 30.93 -48.50
CA LYS A 200 27.63 30.93 -49.75
C LYS A 200 27.02 32.29 -50.08
N PHE A 201 26.93 33.19 -49.09
CA PHE A 201 26.40 34.55 -49.21
C PHE A 201 27.44 35.60 -48.84
N CYS A 202 28.70 35.32 -49.16
CA CYS A 202 29.86 36.20 -49.07
C CYS A 202 30.24 36.71 -50.47
N HIS A 203 30.54 38.00 -50.65
CA HIS A 203 31.04 38.51 -51.92
C HIS A 203 32.41 37.90 -52.24
N ASN A 204 32.64 37.53 -53.50
CA ASN A 204 33.86 36.87 -54.02
C ASN A 204 35.21 37.58 -53.70
N GLU A 205 35.15 38.83 -53.24
CA GLU A 205 36.32 39.69 -52.96
C GLU A 205 36.55 39.88 -51.45
N LEU A 206 35.61 39.39 -50.62
CA LEU A 206 35.82 39.17 -49.21
C LEU A 206 36.46 37.80 -48.98
N GLU A 207 37.13 37.66 -47.85
CA GLU A 207 37.55 36.39 -47.30
C GLU A 207 36.93 36.22 -45.92
N ILE A 208 36.23 35.11 -45.71
CA ILE A 208 35.96 34.62 -44.37
C ILE A 208 37.17 33.78 -43.96
N THR A 209 37.78 34.10 -42.84
CA THR A 209 38.95 33.40 -42.29
C THR A 209 38.62 32.78 -40.94
N GLY A 210 39.38 31.75 -40.55
CA GLY A 210 39.11 30.93 -39.37
C GLY A 210 38.09 29.81 -39.61
N THR A 211 38.07 28.82 -38.70
CA THR A 211 37.09 27.72 -38.71
C THR A 211 35.77 28.08 -38.04
N ASP A 212 35.73 29.23 -37.36
CA ASP A 212 34.54 29.80 -36.70
C ASP A 212 33.67 30.61 -37.67
N CYS A 213 34.20 30.95 -38.85
CA CYS A 213 33.58 31.84 -39.83
C CYS A 213 33.19 33.21 -39.25
N LEU A 214 33.97 33.77 -38.33
CA LEU A 214 33.68 35.07 -37.69
C LEU A 214 34.50 36.24 -38.24
N THR A 215 35.68 35.98 -38.78
CA THR A 215 36.60 37.02 -39.28
C THR A 215 36.41 37.28 -40.76
N VAL A 216 36.25 38.54 -41.18
CA VAL A 216 36.08 38.94 -42.59
C VAL A 216 37.14 39.96 -42.98
N VAL A 217 37.79 39.72 -44.13
CA VAL A 217 38.82 40.61 -44.72
C VAL A 217 38.41 41.01 -46.14
N ASN A 218 38.53 42.28 -46.51
CA ASN A 218 38.41 42.70 -47.91
C ASN A 218 39.74 42.54 -48.66
N LYS A 219 39.81 41.62 -49.62
CA LYS A 219 41.04 41.30 -50.38
C LYS A 219 41.33 42.24 -51.53
N GLN A 220 40.42 43.13 -51.89
CA GLN A 220 40.46 43.81 -53.19
C GLN A 220 41.30 45.08 -53.22
N LYS A 221 42.40 45.07 -53.98
CA LYS A 221 43.36 46.20 -54.04
C LYS A 221 42.99 47.36 -54.97
N GLN A 222 42.08 47.17 -55.94
CA GLN A 222 41.96 48.11 -57.08
C GLN A 222 40.54 48.49 -57.55
N SER A 223 39.46 47.93 -56.99
CA SER A 223 38.09 48.35 -57.37
C SER A 223 37.34 48.99 -56.21
N LYS A 224 36.87 50.23 -56.42
CA LYS A 224 35.97 50.93 -55.50
C LYS A 224 34.60 50.25 -55.50
N GLY A 225 34.12 49.82 -54.34
CA GLY A 225 32.77 49.28 -54.21
C GLY A 225 32.50 48.60 -52.88
N TRP A 226 31.24 48.60 -52.48
CA TRP A 226 30.77 47.85 -51.30
C TRP A 226 30.82 46.35 -51.54
N ARG A 227 31.22 45.60 -50.51
CA ARG A 227 31.37 44.15 -50.51
C ARG A 227 30.67 43.58 -49.30
N THR A 228 29.59 42.82 -49.51
CA THR A 228 28.72 42.36 -48.43
C THR A 228 28.89 40.87 -48.13
N VAL A 229 28.74 40.52 -46.85
CA VAL A 229 28.50 39.15 -46.39
C VAL A 229 27.32 39.12 -45.41
N PHE A 230 26.50 38.08 -45.52
CA PHE A 230 25.38 37.81 -44.61
C PHE A 230 25.72 36.69 -43.64
N ALA A 231 25.11 36.69 -42.46
CA ALA A 231 25.20 35.58 -41.52
C ALA A 231 24.42 34.34 -42.00
N GLU A 232 24.72 33.16 -41.45
CA GLU A 232 24.10 31.87 -41.80
C GLU A 232 22.60 31.88 -41.51
N HIS A 233 22.22 32.29 -40.30
CA HIS A 233 20.84 32.31 -39.81
C HIS A 233 20.24 33.73 -39.76
N PRO A 234 18.90 33.86 -39.96
CA PRO A 234 18.21 35.13 -39.80
C PRO A 234 18.10 35.52 -38.32
N ILE A 235 17.65 36.74 -38.06
CA ILE A 235 17.13 37.09 -36.74
C ILE A 235 15.85 36.27 -36.45
N PRO A 236 15.55 35.91 -35.19
CA PRO A 236 14.31 35.23 -34.84
C PRO A 236 13.06 36.04 -35.23
N SER A 237 11.98 35.36 -35.60
CA SER A 237 10.69 35.99 -35.92
C SER A 237 9.95 36.48 -34.68
N GLU A 238 9.07 37.47 -34.86
CA GLU A 238 8.28 38.10 -33.78
C GLU A 238 7.45 37.07 -32.99
N ASP A 239 6.85 36.10 -33.68
CA ASP A 239 5.94 35.09 -33.11
C ASP A 239 6.57 34.18 -32.04
N HIS A 240 7.90 34.19 -31.92
CA HIS A 240 8.66 33.26 -31.07
C HIS A 240 9.67 33.94 -30.12
N SER A 241 9.70 35.27 -30.02
CA SER A 241 10.76 35.95 -29.25
C SER A 241 10.38 37.28 -28.59
N SER A 242 10.06 37.22 -27.29
CA SER A 242 10.11 38.40 -26.41
C SER A 242 11.55 38.68 -25.97
N GLY A 243 12.33 39.34 -26.84
CA GLY A 243 13.74 39.58 -26.57
C GLY A 243 14.41 40.61 -27.49
N ILE A 244 15.73 40.70 -27.37
CA ILE A 244 16.59 41.52 -28.22
C ILE A 244 17.51 40.58 -28.98
N PHE A 245 17.51 40.66 -30.32
CA PHE A 245 18.61 40.13 -31.11
C PHE A 245 19.73 41.17 -31.13
N TYR A 246 20.98 40.77 -30.90
CA TYR A 246 22.12 41.68 -30.88
C TYR A 246 23.40 40.94 -31.28
N PHE A 247 24.27 41.62 -32.04
CA PHE A 247 25.61 41.14 -32.37
C PHE A 247 26.59 42.33 -32.42
N GLU A 248 27.87 42.04 -32.23
CA GLU A 248 28.96 43.01 -32.30
C GLU A 248 29.93 42.68 -33.44
N ILE A 249 30.66 43.69 -33.90
CA ILE A 249 31.90 43.52 -34.64
C ILE A 249 33.02 44.29 -33.94
N GLY A 250 34.19 43.67 -33.81
CA GLY A 250 35.45 44.39 -33.58
C GLY A 250 36.05 44.78 -34.92
N VAL A 251 36.39 46.05 -35.08
CA VAL A 251 37.04 46.58 -36.29
C VAL A 251 38.55 46.50 -36.09
N GLU A 252 39.19 45.45 -36.59
CA GLU A 252 40.65 45.28 -36.42
C GLU A 252 41.45 46.23 -37.32
N TYR A 253 40.97 46.48 -38.54
CA TYR A 253 41.60 47.41 -39.47
C TYR A 253 40.55 48.06 -40.37
N LEU A 254 40.66 49.36 -40.59
CA LEU A 254 39.78 50.13 -41.46
C LEU A 254 40.57 51.18 -42.25
N ASP A 255 40.60 51.02 -43.57
CA ASP A 255 41.08 52.03 -44.54
C ASP A 255 39.88 52.75 -45.20
N GLY A 256 38.77 52.02 -45.39
CA GLY A 256 37.58 52.52 -46.07
C GLY A 256 36.36 52.73 -45.18
N GLY A 257 35.30 52.04 -45.54
CA GLY A 257 33.99 52.18 -44.94
C GLY A 257 33.45 50.83 -44.51
N VAL A 258 32.74 50.82 -43.38
CA VAL A 258 32.03 49.67 -42.84
C VAL A 258 30.57 50.04 -42.68
N LEU A 259 29.66 49.14 -43.10
CA LEU A 259 28.30 49.08 -42.58
C LEU A 259 28.12 47.82 -41.74
N ILE A 260 27.37 47.95 -40.65
CA ILE A 260 26.81 46.87 -39.84
C ILE A 260 25.29 47.00 -39.82
N GLY A 261 24.55 45.90 -40.00
CA GLY A 261 23.09 46.00 -40.03
C GLY A 261 22.32 44.71 -40.25
N PHE A 262 21.04 44.88 -40.59
CA PHE A 262 20.09 43.84 -40.98
C PHE A 262 19.58 44.11 -42.40
N ALA A 263 19.51 43.08 -43.22
CA ALA A 263 18.85 43.15 -44.52
C ALA A 263 18.28 41.80 -44.95
N ALA A 264 17.33 41.81 -45.88
CA ALA A 264 16.87 40.59 -46.55
C ALA A 264 18.05 39.93 -47.29
N LYS A 265 18.29 38.64 -47.03
CA LYS A 265 19.45 37.91 -47.57
C LYS A 265 19.31 37.68 -49.07
N GLN A 266 20.32 38.11 -49.81
CA GLN A 266 20.36 38.07 -51.28
C GLN A 266 21.79 37.79 -51.75
N LYS A 267 21.97 37.34 -52.99
CA LYS A 267 23.32 37.14 -53.54
C LYS A 267 24.10 38.46 -53.51
N PRO A 268 25.32 38.51 -52.95
CA PRO A 268 26.01 39.75 -52.59
C PRO A 268 26.62 40.54 -53.78
N PHE A 269 26.19 40.29 -55.01
CA PHE A 269 26.67 40.95 -56.23
C PHE A 269 26.21 42.42 -56.39
N LEU A 270 25.36 42.93 -55.49
CA LEU A 270 24.92 44.33 -55.49
C LEU A 270 25.13 44.96 -54.12
N SER A 271 25.47 46.25 -54.12
CA SER A 271 25.47 47.09 -52.92
C SER A 271 24.09 47.06 -52.24
N VAL A 272 24.09 46.82 -50.94
CA VAL A 272 22.85 46.67 -50.14
C VAL A 272 22.32 48.02 -49.64
N VAL A 273 23.18 49.05 -49.58
CA VAL A 273 22.97 50.36 -48.91
C VAL A 273 21.88 51.27 -49.51
N SER A 274 21.07 50.76 -50.44
CA SER A 274 20.01 51.52 -51.13
C SER A 274 18.79 50.65 -51.46
N ARG A 275 18.54 49.58 -50.70
CA ARG A 275 17.46 48.61 -50.95
C ARG A 275 16.49 48.57 -49.77
N ALA A 276 15.19 48.63 -50.06
CA ALA A 276 14.13 48.41 -49.08
C ALA A 276 14.38 47.12 -48.27
N GLY A 277 14.03 47.16 -46.98
CA GLY A 277 14.36 46.14 -45.99
C GLY A 277 15.79 46.21 -45.43
N THR A 278 16.59 47.24 -45.76
CA THR A 278 17.95 47.42 -45.22
C THR A 278 17.97 48.41 -44.07
N TYR A 279 18.47 47.97 -42.92
CA TYR A 279 18.65 48.77 -41.71
C TYR A 279 20.10 48.68 -41.27
N ALA A 280 20.87 49.76 -41.36
CA ALA A 280 22.32 49.68 -41.15
C ALA A 280 22.94 50.96 -40.61
N TYR A 281 24.06 50.82 -39.93
CA TYR A 281 24.87 51.92 -39.42
C TYR A 281 26.25 51.91 -40.06
N ARG A 282 26.71 53.07 -40.52
CA ARG A 282 27.98 53.26 -41.21
C ARG A 282 29.00 53.99 -40.34
N ASN A 283 30.28 53.67 -40.53
CA ASN A 283 31.42 54.23 -39.80
C ASN A 283 31.53 55.76 -39.78
N ASN A 284 30.92 56.45 -40.76
CA ASN A 284 30.84 57.91 -40.86
C ASN A 284 29.47 58.48 -40.44
N CYS A 285 28.82 57.86 -39.46
CA CYS A 285 27.53 58.23 -38.85
C CYS A 285 26.25 58.12 -39.70
N TYR A 286 26.31 57.74 -40.99
CA TYR A 286 25.09 57.50 -41.74
C TYR A 286 24.33 56.29 -41.21
N VAL A 287 23.05 56.51 -40.90
CA VAL A 287 22.08 55.47 -40.57
C VAL A 287 21.19 55.28 -41.79
N TYR A 288 21.02 54.04 -42.21
CA TYR A 288 20.14 53.61 -43.28
C TYR A 288 18.92 52.95 -42.65
N ILE A 289 17.72 53.42 -42.98
CA ILE A 289 16.43 52.87 -42.57
C ILE A 289 15.63 52.56 -43.83
N ASP A 290 15.20 51.31 -43.96
CA ASP A 290 14.47 50.81 -45.13
C ASP A 290 15.18 51.14 -46.48
N GLY A 291 16.52 51.08 -46.47
CA GLY A 291 17.36 51.41 -47.63
C GLY A 291 17.56 52.90 -47.92
N SER A 292 16.93 53.81 -47.17
CA SER A 292 17.12 55.26 -47.30
C SER A 292 18.02 55.79 -46.19
N ILE A 293 18.81 56.83 -46.45
CA ILE A 293 19.54 57.51 -45.37
C ILE A 293 18.51 58.25 -44.50
N ASP A 294 18.56 58.03 -43.18
CA ASP A 294 17.74 58.79 -42.24
C ASP A 294 18.19 60.25 -42.22
N ASN A 295 17.26 61.19 -42.44
CA ASN A 295 17.53 62.63 -42.37
C ASN A 295 17.95 63.10 -40.97
N SER A 296 17.70 62.30 -39.93
CA SER A 296 18.20 62.53 -38.58
C SER A 296 19.64 61.99 -38.35
N SER A 297 20.27 61.40 -39.37
CA SER A 297 21.64 60.87 -39.27
C SER A 297 22.61 61.95 -38.75
N ILE A 298 23.24 61.63 -37.62
CA ILE A 298 23.86 62.64 -36.75
C ILE A 298 25.22 63.05 -37.32
N TYR A 299 25.35 64.30 -37.75
CA TYR A 299 26.62 64.92 -38.19
C TYR A 299 27.58 65.24 -37.01
N GLY A 300 27.78 64.27 -36.11
CA GLY A 300 28.61 64.41 -34.91
C GLY A 300 29.77 63.41 -34.92
N SER A 301 31.00 63.92 -34.88
CA SER A 301 32.24 63.12 -34.92
C SER A 301 32.36 62.10 -33.77
N SER A 302 31.70 62.34 -32.64
CA SER A 302 31.70 61.45 -31.47
C SER A 302 31.00 60.11 -31.68
N LYS A 303 30.17 59.97 -32.73
CA LYS A 303 29.51 58.72 -33.08
C LYS A 303 30.28 57.90 -34.14
N ASN A 304 31.18 58.54 -34.92
CA ASN A 304 32.02 57.84 -35.92
C ASN A 304 32.81 56.70 -35.26
N PHE A 305 33.12 55.66 -36.02
CA PHE A 305 33.98 54.57 -35.57
C PHE A 305 35.09 54.21 -36.57
N SER A 306 36.19 53.67 -36.07
CA SER A 306 37.41 53.34 -36.82
C SER A 306 37.95 51.96 -36.42
N SER A 307 39.17 51.64 -36.82
CA SER A 307 39.96 50.56 -36.20
C SER A 307 39.94 50.68 -34.67
N GLU A 308 40.07 49.54 -33.99
CA GLU A 308 40.04 49.33 -32.53
C GLU A 308 38.67 49.55 -31.86
N ASP A 309 37.67 50.11 -32.55
CA ASP A 309 36.32 50.22 -32.02
C ASP A 309 35.53 48.90 -32.13
N ILE A 310 34.64 48.67 -31.16
CA ILE A 310 33.65 47.59 -31.16
C ILE A 310 32.26 48.19 -31.32
N VAL A 311 31.55 47.74 -32.36
CA VAL A 311 30.28 48.32 -32.80
C VAL A 311 29.21 47.25 -32.78
N GLY A 312 28.10 47.51 -32.10
CA GLY A 312 26.98 46.59 -32.01
C GLY A 312 25.78 47.03 -32.84
N CYS A 313 25.05 46.03 -33.33
CA CYS A 313 23.76 46.20 -33.97
C CYS A 313 22.77 45.19 -33.40
N GLY A 314 21.60 45.68 -33.01
CA GLY A 314 20.53 44.89 -32.43
C GLY A 314 19.15 45.41 -32.79
N VAL A 315 18.15 44.60 -32.47
CA VAL A 315 16.74 44.95 -32.63
C VAL A 315 15.95 44.34 -31.47
N ASN A 316 15.12 45.17 -30.84
CA ASN A 316 14.10 44.69 -29.91
C ASN A 316 12.98 44.08 -30.73
N LEU A 317 12.78 42.77 -30.59
CA LEU A 317 11.88 41.98 -31.44
C LEU A 317 10.40 42.23 -31.12
N ALA A 318 10.09 42.80 -29.93
CA ALA A 318 8.74 43.17 -29.54
C ALA A 318 8.38 44.62 -29.93
N THR A 319 9.31 45.57 -29.84
CA THR A 319 9.06 46.99 -30.18
C THR A 319 9.52 47.38 -31.58
N ARG A 320 10.18 46.47 -32.31
CA ARG A 320 10.86 46.68 -33.59
C ARG A 320 11.99 47.71 -33.56
N GLN A 321 12.33 48.25 -32.40
CA GLN A 321 13.31 49.35 -32.27
C GLN A 321 14.72 48.84 -32.56
N ILE A 322 15.41 49.51 -33.47
CA ILE A 322 16.80 49.24 -33.80
C ILE A 322 17.71 49.85 -32.72
N ILE A 323 18.77 49.13 -32.40
CA ILE A 323 19.75 49.48 -31.37
C ILE A 323 21.13 49.45 -32.02
N PHE A 324 21.86 50.56 -31.95
CA PHE A 324 23.28 50.60 -32.29
C PHE A 324 24.09 50.95 -31.04
N THR A 325 25.30 50.40 -30.93
CA THR A 325 26.24 50.69 -29.84
C THR A 325 27.63 50.96 -30.39
N LYS A 326 28.41 51.76 -29.67
CA LYS A 326 29.85 51.94 -29.89
C LYS A 326 30.58 51.79 -28.56
N ASN A 327 31.55 50.89 -28.50
CA ASN A 327 32.32 50.54 -27.30
C ASN A 327 31.39 50.31 -26.09
N GLY A 328 30.36 49.51 -26.34
CA GLY A 328 29.27 49.18 -25.42
C GLY A 328 28.24 50.29 -25.12
N ARG A 329 28.55 51.57 -25.40
CA ARG A 329 27.59 52.67 -25.18
C ARG A 329 26.54 52.69 -26.27
N ARG A 330 25.25 52.69 -25.89
CA ARG A 330 24.14 52.85 -26.85
C ARG A 330 24.23 54.19 -27.55
N LEU A 331 24.17 54.17 -28.88
CA LEU A 331 24.07 55.36 -29.70
C LEU A 331 22.63 55.85 -29.68
N ASP A 332 22.45 57.11 -29.31
CA ASP A 332 21.17 57.82 -29.44
C ASP A 332 20.95 58.16 -30.92
N VAL A 333 20.42 57.16 -31.65
CA VAL A 333 19.85 57.30 -32.99
C VAL A 333 18.35 57.50 -32.79
N SER A 334 17.68 58.11 -33.78
CA SER A 334 16.22 58.26 -33.81
C SER A 334 15.47 56.97 -33.43
N ASN A 335 14.19 57.10 -33.06
CA ASN A 335 13.29 55.96 -32.80
C ASN A 335 12.95 55.17 -34.09
N SER A 336 14.00 54.66 -34.71
CA SER A 336 14.06 53.90 -35.94
C SER A 336 13.53 52.49 -35.68
N LEU A 337 12.49 52.13 -36.42
CA LEU A 337 11.82 50.84 -36.33
C LEU A 337 12.09 50.02 -37.59
N VAL A 338 12.15 48.70 -37.43
CA VAL A 338 12.01 47.78 -38.57
C VAL A 338 10.56 47.86 -39.08
N SER A 339 10.38 48.25 -40.34
CA SER A 339 9.07 48.45 -40.98
C SER A 339 8.23 47.15 -40.99
N SER A 340 8.87 46.01 -41.25
CA SER A 340 8.23 44.68 -41.27
C SER A 340 9.25 43.56 -41.14
N PHE A 341 8.88 42.47 -40.46
CA PHE A 341 9.62 41.20 -40.43
C PHE A 341 8.98 40.12 -41.33
N ALA A 342 8.04 40.49 -42.21
CA ALA A 342 7.41 39.56 -43.16
C ALA A 342 8.40 38.91 -44.14
N VAL A 343 9.59 39.52 -44.30
CA VAL A 343 10.75 38.91 -44.96
C VAL A 343 11.83 38.69 -43.90
N PRO A 344 12.42 37.48 -43.79
CA PRO A 344 13.49 37.22 -42.82
C PRO A 344 14.69 38.14 -43.04
N LEU A 345 15.02 38.92 -42.02
CA LEU A 345 16.21 39.78 -42.01
C LEU A 345 17.40 38.99 -41.46
N PHE A 346 18.57 39.23 -42.03
CA PHE A 346 19.82 38.59 -41.63
C PHE A 346 20.82 39.66 -41.20
N PRO A 347 21.62 39.41 -40.15
CA PRO A 347 22.80 40.20 -39.87
C PRO A 347 23.72 40.24 -41.10
N PHE A 348 24.24 41.42 -41.42
CA PHE A 348 25.21 41.61 -42.49
C PHE A 348 26.26 42.65 -42.10
N ILE A 349 27.42 42.55 -42.74
CA ILE A 349 28.38 43.65 -42.84
C ILE A 349 28.71 43.93 -44.30
N SER A 350 29.11 45.16 -44.57
CA SER A 350 29.64 45.58 -45.87
C SER A 350 30.94 46.36 -45.70
N LEU A 351 31.99 45.94 -46.39
CA LEU A 351 33.33 46.57 -46.38
C LEU A 351 33.58 47.32 -47.69
N TYR A 352 34.53 48.26 -47.71
CA TYR A 352 34.82 49.10 -48.89
C TYR A 352 36.31 49.29 -49.18
N GLY A 353 37.13 49.51 -48.14
CA GLY A 353 38.57 49.73 -48.25
C GLY A 353 39.35 48.42 -48.42
N PHE A 354 40.54 48.51 -49.01
CA PHE A 354 41.42 47.35 -49.15
C PHE A 354 41.99 46.97 -47.77
N GLY A 355 41.96 45.68 -47.44
CA GLY A 355 42.47 45.19 -46.16
C GLY A 355 41.54 45.43 -44.97
N ASP A 356 40.41 46.16 -45.14
CA ASP A 356 39.36 46.30 -44.13
C ASP A 356 39.08 44.93 -43.49
N LYS A 357 39.22 44.86 -42.16
CA LYS A 357 39.15 43.62 -41.40
C LYS A 357 38.28 43.78 -40.16
N ILE A 358 37.30 42.88 -40.01
CA ILE A 358 36.41 42.82 -38.86
C ILE A 358 36.36 41.41 -38.29
N VAL A 359 36.04 41.29 -37.00
CA VAL A 359 35.73 40.03 -36.32
C VAL A 359 34.34 40.14 -35.71
N ALA A 360 33.44 39.22 -36.06
CA ALA A 360 32.09 39.21 -35.53
C ALA A 360 31.99 38.49 -34.17
N ASN A 361 31.06 38.96 -33.35
CA ASN A 361 30.68 38.36 -32.09
C ASN A 361 29.15 38.25 -32.05
N PHE A 362 28.63 37.05 -32.28
CA PHE A 362 27.20 36.74 -32.19
C PHE A 362 26.78 36.31 -30.77
N GLY A 363 27.62 36.59 -29.76
CA GLY A 363 27.33 36.39 -28.35
C GLY A 363 27.83 35.06 -27.77
N PRO A 364 27.48 34.75 -26.51
CA PRO A 364 26.70 35.57 -25.57
C PRO A 364 27.51 36.64 -24.83
N LYS A 365 28.84 36.66 -24.99
CA LYS A 365 29.73 37.59 -24.27
C LYS A 365 29.96 38.86 -25.09
N PHE A 366 29.21 39.92 -24.78
CA PHE A 366 29.30 41.22 -25.45
C PHE A 366 30.08 42.24 -24.62
N LEU A 367 30.55 43.34 -25.23
CA LEU A 367 31.18 44.47 -24.54
C LEU A 367 30.19 45.55 -24.06
N ILE A 368 28.89 45.24 -23.97
CA ILE A 368 27.92 46.10 -23.30
C ILE A 368 28.35 46.25 -21.82
N PRO A 369 28.72 47.44 -21.33
CA PRO A 369 28.94 47.65 -19.91
C PRO A 369 27.65 47.34 -19.16
N ALA A 370 27.77 46.69 -18.01
CA ALA A 370 26.66 46.65 -17.07
C ALA A 370 26.24 48.10 -16.75
N ASN A 371 24.95 48.41 -16.96
CA ASN A 371 24.35 49.70 -16.63
C ASN A 371 24.49 50.03 -15.14
#